data_AF-A0A6B3ASZ9-F1
#
_entry.id   AF-A0A6B3ASZ9-F1
#
_cell.length_a   1.000
_cell.length_b   1.000
_cell.length_c   1.000
_cell.angle_alpha   90.00
_cell.angle_beta   90.00
_cell.angle_gamma   90.00
#
_symmetry.space_group_name_H-M   'P 1'
#
loop_
_entity.id
_entity.type
_entity.pdbx_description
1 polymer ?
#
loop_
_entity_poly.entity_id
_entity_poly.type
_entity_poly.pdbx_seq_one_letter_code
_entity_poly.pdbx_strand_id
1 'polypeptide(L)' 'MNTSALRYLVAVNDEEQHALWPAGAPLPAGWRPEGFSGTEEECVAHVDQVWPDIRPLSLRRRLAGEEGR' A
#
# COMPACT_ATOMS: atom_id res chain seq x y z
N MET A 1 -24.97 -11.97 -5.31
CA MET A 1 -23.79 -11.25 -4.78
C MET A 1 -22.64 -12.24 -4.74
N ASN A 2 -21.60 -12.06 -5.55
CA ASN A 2 -20.45 -12.97 -5.56
C ASN A 2 -19.32 -12.30 -4.78
N THR A 3 -19.48 -12.20 -3.47
CA THR A 3 -18.45 -11.65 -2.58
C THR A 3 -17.43 -12.75 -2.36
N SER A 4 -16.43 -12.81 -3.23
CA SER A 4 -15.33 -13.74 -3.13
C SER A 4 -14.71 -13.64 -1.73
N ALA A 5 -14.76 -14.73 -0.95
CA ALA A 5 -14.17 -14.83 0.39
C ALA A 5 -12.62 -14.82 0.38
N LEU A 6 -12.02 -14.12 -0.59
CA LEU A 6 -10.59 -13.98 -0.74
C LEU A 6 -10.11 -12.95 0.28
N ARG A 7 -9.20 -13.39 1.15
CA ARG A 7 -8.50 -12.49 2.06
C ARG A 7 -7.29 -11.91 1.36
N TYR A 8 -7.07 -10.62 1.58
CA TYR A 8 -5.91 -9.87 1.15
C TYR A 8 -5.10 -9.45 2.37
N LEU A 9 -3.83 -9.14 2.13
CA LEU A 9 -2.94 -8.48 3.07
C LEU A 9 -2.34 -7.25 2.42
N VAL A 10 -1.99 -6.28 3.24
CA VAL A 10 -1.20 -5.13 2.78
C VAL A 10 0.27 -5.52 2.84
N ALA A 11 0.95 -5.39 1.71
CA ALA A 11 2.38 -5.59 1.59
C ALA A 11 3.06 -4.26 1.31
N VAL A 12 4.26 -4.10 1.85
CA VAL A 12 5.11 -2.94 1.64
C VAL A 12 6.45 -3.39 1.08
N ASN A 13 7.03 -2.62 0.16
CA ASN A 13 8.36 -2.88 -0.38
C ASN A 13 9.43 -2.00 0.28
N ASP A 14 10.68 -2.10 -0.20
CA ASP A 14 11.79 -1.26 0.26
C ASP A 14 11.61 0.23 -0.10
N GLU A 15 10.82 0.52 -1.15
CA GLU A 15 10.50 1.87 -1.60
C GLU A 15 9.27 2.49 -0.89
N GLU A 16 8.81 1.89 0.22
CA GLU A 16 7.63 2.32 1.00
C GLU A 16 6.33 2.35 0.19
N GLN A 17 6.25 1.57 -0.88
CA GLN A 17 5.04 1.41 -1.68
C GLN A 17 4.15 0.34 -1.07
N HIS A 18 2.86 0.65 -0.93
CA HIS A 18 1.87 -0.28 -0.40
C HIS A 18 1.13 -0.94 -1.56
N ALA A 19 0.91 -2.25 -1.47
CA ALA A 19 0.11 -3.01 -2.42
C ALA A 19 -0.77 -4.03 -1.69
N LEU A 20 -1.97 -4.24 -2.23
CA LEU A 20 -2.82 -5.35 -1.81
C LEU A 20 -2.32 -6.65 -2.44
N TRP A 21 -2.13 -7.67 -1.63
CA TRP A 21 -1.67 -8.99 -2.07
C TRP A 21 -2.60 -10.10 -1.55
N PRO A 22 -2.86 -11.18 -2.32
CA PRO A 22 -3.66 -12.30 -1.84
C PRO A 22 -3.00 -12.99 -0.63
N ALA A 23 -3.73 -13.13 0.48
CA ALA A 23 -3.16 -13.66 1.73
C ALA A 23 -2.72 -15.13 1.64
N GLY A 24 -3.22 -15.87 0.64
CA GLY A 24 -2.83 -17.26 0.37
C GLY A 24 -1.65 -17.42 -0.60
N ALA A 25 -1.11 -16.34 -1.15
CA ALA A 25 -0.02 -16.38 -2.12
C ALA A 25 1.31 -15.93 -1.49
N PRO A 26 2.44 -16.57 -1.82
CA PRO A 26 3.75 -16.11 -1.36
C PRO A 26 4.06 -14.73 -1.92
N LEU A 27 4.71 -13.89 -1.11
CA LEU A 27 5.14 -12.56 -1.53
C LEU A 27 6.39 -12.63 -2.41
N PRO A 28 6.50 -11.76 -3.44
CA PRO A 28 7.72 -11.64 -4.23
C PRO A 28 8.88 -11.08 -3.38
N ALA A 29 10.11 -11.33 -3.83
CA ALA A 29 11.31 -10.81 -3.17
C ALA A 29 11.27 -9.27 -3.06
N GLY A 30 11.66 -8.75 -1.91
CA GLY A 30 11.63 -7.30 -1.62
C GLY A 30 10.30 -6.79 -1.08
N TRP A 31 9.26 -7.63 -1.03
CA TRP A 31 7.98 -7.31 -0.40
C TRP A 31 7.86 -7.99 0.96
N ARG A 32 7.25 -7.30 1.92
CA ARG A 32 6.99 -7.81 3.28
C ARG A 32 5.56 -7.48 3.68
N PRO A 33 4.89 -8.35 4.46
CA PRO A 33 3.57 -8.03 4.97
C PRO A 33 3.66 -6.88 5.97
N GLU A 34 2.77 -5.91 5.85
CA GLU A 34 2.68 -4.76 6.77
C GLU A 34 2.09 -5.16 8.14
N GLY A 35 1.36 -6.28 8.18
CA GLY A 35 0.69 -6.78 9.39
C GLY A 35 -0.82 -6.55 9.39
N PHE A 36 -1.38 -5.94 8.34
CA PHE A 36 -2.82 -5.84 8.12
C PHE A 36 -3.30 -6.87 7.09
N SER A 37 -4.41 -7.56 7.39
CA SER A 37 -5.08 -8.48 6.46
C SER A 37 -6.57 -8.52 6.69
N GLY A 38 -7.35 -8.57 5.62
CA GLY A 38 -8.80 -8.54 5.67
C GLY A 38 -9.44 -8.79 4.31
N THR A 39 -10.65 -8.31 4.13
CA THR A 39 -11.26 -8.19 2.80
C THR A 39 -10.52 -7.16 1.94
N GLU A 40 -10.80 -7.14 0.64
CA GLU A 40 -10.28 -6.12 -0.27
C GLU A 40 -10.63 -4.70 0.22
N GLU A 41 -11.90 -4.49 0.60
CA GLU A 41 -12.42 -3.22 1.08
C GLU A 41 -11.71 -2.76 2.37
N GLU A 42 -11.50 -3.66 3.33
CA GLU A 42 -10.76 -3.36 4.56
C GLU A 42 -9.29 -3.00 4.27
N CYS A 43 -8.63 -3.73 3.36
CA CYS A 43 -7.24 -3.45 3.01
C CYS A 43 -7.11 -2.12 2.25
N VAL A 44 -8.03 -1.80 1.35
CA VAL A 44 -8.06 -0.49 0.67
C VAL A 44 -8.27 0.64 1.68
N ALA A 45 -9.23 0.48 2.60
CA ALA A 45 -9.50 1.48 3.63
C ALA A 45 -8.32 1.64 4.61
N HIS A 46 -7.57 0.57 4.88
CA HIS A 46 -6.33 0.66 5.66
C HIS A 46 -5.27 1.47 4.92
N VAL A 47 -5.00 1.12 3.65
CA VAL A 47 -4.01 1.81 2.80
C VAL A 47 -4.34 3.30 2.66
N ASP A 48 -5.61 3.66 2.49
CA ASP A 48 -6.05 5.07 2.42
C ASP A 48 -5.73 5.85 3.71
N GLN A 49 -5.87 5.20 4.87
CA GLN A 49 -5.55 5.79 6.17
C GLN A 49 -4.04 5.90 6.45
N VAL A 50 -3.27 4.87 6.11
CA VAL A 50 -1.83 4.80 6.42
C VAL A 50 -0.95 5.43 5.35
N TRP A 51 -1.46 5.56 4.12
CA TRP A 51 -0.78 6.17 2.98
C TRP A 51 -1.58 7.35 2.37
N PRO A 52 -1.92 8.37 3.17
CA PRO A 52 -2.79 9.48 2.75
C PRO A 52 -2.15 10.38 1.68
N ASP A 53 -0.84 10.27 1.51
CA ASP A 53 -0.11 10.96 0.46
C ASP A 53 0.58 9.89 -0.39
N ILE A 54 0.00 9.67 -1.56
CA ILE A 54 0.40 8.66 -2.55
C ILE A 54 1.50 9.19 -3.48
N ARG A 55 1.97 10.42 -3.26
CA ARG A 55 3.02 11.02 -4.09
C ARG A 55 4.33 10.26 -3.85
N PRO A 56 5.01 9.80 -4.91
CA PRO A 56 6.33 9.21 -4.75
C PRO A 56 7.27 10.24 -4.09
N LEU A 57 8.12 9.78 -3.17
CA LEU A 57 9.01 10.62 -2.36
C LEU A 57 9.82 11.63 -3.20
N SER A 58 10.22 11.23 -4.41
CA SER A 58 10.93 12.06 -5.39
C SER A 58 10.12 13.26 -5.89
N LEU A 59 8.79 13.15 -6.00
CA LEU A 59 7.91 14.27 -6.37
C LEU A 59 7.73 15.24 -5.19
N ARG A 60 7.62 14.72 -3.95
CA ARG A 60 7.56 15.57 -2.75
C ARG A 60 8.81 16.43 -2.58
N ARG A 61 9.99 15.84 -2.79
CA ARG A 61 11.27 16.58 -2.72
C ARG A 61 11.38 17.68 -3.78
N ARG A 62 10.80 17.48 -4.97
CA ARG A 62 10.77 18.50 -6.03
C ARG A 62 9.82 19.64 -5.70
N LEU A 63 8.60 19.34 -5.27
CA LEU A 63 7.60 20.36 -4.92
C LEU A 63 7.98 21.17 -3.67
N ALA A 64 8.61 20.55 -2.67
CA ALA A 64 9.13 21.25 -1.50
C ALA A 64 10.27 22.23 -1.82
N GLY A 65 10.93 22.08 -2.98
CA GLY A 65 11.94 23.02 -3.48
C GLY A 65 11.39 24.18 -4.32
N GLU A 66 10.12 24.11 -4.76
CA GLU A 66 9.49 25.14 -5.61
C GLU A 66 8.71 26.20 -4.81
N GLU A 67 8.27 25.90 -3.58
CA GLU A 67 7.62 26.84 -2.65
C GLU A 67 8.59 27.83 -1.97
N GLY A 68 9.74 28.09 -2.61
CA GLY A 68 10.82 28.94 -2.07
C GLY A 68 11.41 29.92 -3.07
N ARG A 69 10.73 30.21 -4.18
CA ARG A 69 11.12 31.24 -5.15
C ARG A 69 10.09 32.36 -5.25
#